data_AF-G7YKX9-F1
#
_entry.id   AF-G7YKX9-F1
#
_cell.length_a   1.000
_cell.length_b   1.000
_cell.length_c   1.000
_cell.angle_alpha   90.00
_cell.angle_beta   90.00
_cell.angle_gamma   90.00
#
_symmetry.space_group_name_H-M   'P 1'
#
loop_
_entity.id
_entity.type
_entity.pdbx_description
1 polymer ?
#
loop_
_entity_poly.entity_id
_entity_poly.type
_entity_poly.pdbx_seq_one_letter_code
_entity_poly.pdbx_strand_id
1 'polypeptide(L)'
;MVDLQSAEAREIYQKVLRPLVSIIFVHLLLVIINGALLFLGMFCRARFLLHFAMVMMSLLFLAETICYIYYLVAWEQMEFDAMVDTISGLRKAYLGAISDNFQTFLLNFIQQNFQCCGIYSFTEWFNPSYKWTRKIVYGGKEYELRIPISCCPNVSADRVPNCALKCATEMPYEHGCANYFSKMKMFRITRLPEKYYVIPFICLHLGALLSFVLKTVYEIREQFDYETRPEVDIAGAENIPRTTMGCLK
;
A
#
# COMPACT_ATOMS: atom_id res chain seq x y z
N MET A 1 -21.57 -21.51 4.54
CA MET A 1 -21.55 -20.03 4.49
C MET A 1 -20.15 -19.64 4.95
N VAL A 2 -19.37 -18.95 4.12
CA VAL A 2 -17.93 -18.70 4.40
C VAL A 2 -17.82 -17.77 5.61
N ASP A 3 -17.11 -18.20 6.65
CA ASP A 3 -16.90 -17.39 7.84
C ASP A 3 -15.77 -16.37 7.62
N LEU A 4 -16.18 -15.17 7.20
CA LEU A 4 -15.30 -14.00 7.03
C LEU A 4 -14.76 -13.47 8.36
N GLN A 5 -15.26 -13.91 9.51
CA GLN A 5 -14.73 -13.52 10.83
C GLN A 5 -13.61 -14.43 11.33
N SER A 6 -13.35 -15.55 10.66
CA SER A 6 -12.27 -16.48 11.00
C SER A 6 -10.91 -15.77 11.10
N ALA A 7 -10.07 -16.24 12.03
CA ALA A 7 -8.74 -15.68 12.25
C ALA A 7 -7.88 -15.68 10.97
N GLU A 8 -8.08 -16.68 10.12
CA GLU A 8 -7.37 -16.86 8.85
C GLU A 8 -7.81 -15.86 7.77
N ALA A 9 -9.12 -15.63 7.62
CA ALA A 9 -9.63 -14.58 6.72
C ALA A 9 -9.14 -13.19 7.15
N ARG A 10 -9.07 -12.97 8.48
CA ARG A 10 -8.54 -11.73 9.06
C ARG A 10 -7.03 -11.59 8.82
N GLU A 11 -6.26 -12.67 8.89
CA GLU A 11 -4.82 -12.68 8.60
C GLU A 11 -4.53 -12.38 7.13
N ILE A 12 -5.31 -12.96 6.20
CA ILE A 12 -5.16 -12.71 4.75
C ILE A 12 -5.59 -11.30 4.41
N TYR A 13 -6.73 -10.84 4.95
CA TYR A 13 -7.17 -9.46 4.80
C TYR A 13 -6.12 -8.47 5.37
N GLN A 14 -5.51 -8.80 6.51
CA GLN A 14 -4.40 -8.04 7.06
C GLN A 14 -3.16 -8.09 6.16
N LYS A 15 -2.74 -9.23 5.61
CA LYS A 15 -1.58 -9.28 4.70
C LYS A 15 -1.80 -8.47 3.42
N VAL A 16 -3.04 -8.41 2.93
CA VAL A 16 -3.38 -7.73 1.66
C VAL A 16 -3.66 -6.22 1.84
N LEU A 17 -4.24 -5.77 2.97
CA LEU A 17 -4.56 -4.34 3.20
C LEU A 17 -3.67 -3.61 4.21
N ARG A 18 -3.00 -4.30 5.15
CA ARG A 18 -2.38 -3.67 6.33
C ARG A 18 -1.10 -2.87 6.07
N PRO A 19 -0.19 -3.16 5.12
CA PRO A 19 1.00 -2.32 4.98
C PRO A 19 0.60 -0.87 4.65
N LEU A 20 -0.41 -0.69 3.79
CA LEU A 20 -0.73 0.62 3.22
C LEU A 20 -1.56 1.49 4.14
N VAL A 21 -2.63 0.94 4.73
CA VAL A 21 -3.49 1.71 5.65
C VAL A 21 -2.68 2.18 6.87
N SER A 22 -1.79 1.33 7.37
CA SER A 22 -0.94 1.68 8.52
C SER A 22 0.08 2.76 8.16
N ILE A 23 0.72 2.67 7.00
CA ILE A 23 1.68 3.69 6.52
C ILE A 23 0.98 5.04 6.32
N ILE A 24 -0.18 5.07 5.66
CA ILE A 24 -0.94 6.30 5.44
C ILE A 24 -1.36 6.92 6.78
N PHE A 25 -1.85 6.12 7.72
CA PHE A 25 -2.27 6.60 9.04
C PHE A 25 -1.11 7.21 9.82
N VAL A 26 0.04 6.51 9.88
CA VAL A 26 1.25 7.00 10.56
C VAL A 26 1.77 8.27 9.88
N HIS A 27 1.79 8.30 8.56
CA HIS A 27 2.21 9.47 7.80
C HIS A 27 1.33 10.69 8.10
N LEU A 28 0.01 10.53 8.04
CA LEU A 28 -0.95 11.61 8.29
C LEU A 28 -0.83 12.14 9.73
N LEU A 29 -0.60 11.24 10.70
CA LEU A 29 -0.35 11.62 12.09
C LEU A 29 0.91 12.48 12.22
N LEU A 30 2.01 12.12 11.56
CA LEU A 30 3.25 12.90 11.56
C LEU A 30 3.06 14.28 10.94
N VAL A 31 2.28 14.39 9.86
CA VAL A 31 1.94 15.68 9.23
C VAL A 31 1.12 16.55 10.18
N ILE A 32 0.14 15.98 10.89
CA ILE A 32 -0.68 16.71 11.88
C ILE A 32 0.20 17.21 13.04
N ILE A 33 1.08 16.36 13.57
CA ILE A 33 2.01 16.73 14.65
C ILE A 33 2.92 17.87 14.17
N ASN A 34 3.46 17.78 12.96
CA ASN A 34 4.30 18.84 12.40
C ASN A 34 3.53 20.16 12.23
N GLY A 35 2.29 20.10 11.73
CA GLY A 35 1.40 21.26 11.64
C GLY A 35 1.13 21.92 12.99
N ALA A 36 0.93 21.12 14.05
CA ALA A 36 0.76 21.64 15.40
C ALA A 36 2.04 22.33 15.92
N LEU A 37 3.22 21.76 15.63
CA LEU A 37 4.51 22.38 15.99
C LEU A 37 4.74 23.70 15.26
N LEU A 38 4.37 23.80 13.98
CA LEU A 38 4.42 25.05 13.21
C LEU A 38 3.47 26.09 13.80
N PHE A 39 2.22 25.70 14.10
CA PHE A 39 1.23 26.60 14.70
C PHE A 39 1.68 27.13 16.07
N LEU A 40 2.15 26.25 16.95
CA LEU A 40 2.69 26.62 18.25
C LEU A 40 3.97 27.46 18.13
N GLY A 41 4.86 27.12 17.20
CA GLY A 41 6.08 27.88 16.92
C GLY A 41 5.79 29.31 16.47
N MET A 42 4.76 29.51 15.65
CA MET A 42 4.29 30.84 15.24
C MET A 42 3.62 31.59 16.40
N PHE A 43 2.72 30.95 17.14
CA PHE A 43 1.97 31.57 18.23
C PHE A 43 2.89 31.99 19.39
N CYS A 44 3.78 31.09 19.81
CA CYS A 44 4.74 31.34 20.90
C CYS A 44 5.99 32.10 20.44
N ARG A 45 6.09 32.47 19.14
CA ARG A 45 7.30 33.05 18.51
C ARG A 45 8.59 32.27 18.79
N ALA A 46 8.47 30.96 19.00
CA ALA A 46 9.57 30.08 19.36
C ALA A 46 10.32 29.62 18.11
N ARG A 47 11.41 30.32 17.76
CA ARG A 47 12.24 30.03 16.57
C ARG A 47 12.76 28.59 16.54
N PHE A 48 13.08 28.02 17.70
CA PHE A 48 13.53 26.63 17.81
C PHE A 48 12.49 25.63 17.31
N LEU A 49 11.21 25.80 17.68
CA LEU A 49 10.13 24.91 17.25
C LEU A 49 9.91 24.98 15.73
N LEU A 50 10.02 26.18 15.16
CA LEU A 50 9.93 26.38 13.72
C LEU A 50 11.07 25.66 12.99
N HIS A 51 12.33 25.82 13.41
CA HIS A 51 13.45 25.12 12.80
C HIS A 51 13.34 23.59 12.93
N PHE A 52 12.93 23.10 14.10
CA PHE A 52 12.71 21.65 14.31
C PHE A 52 11.61 21.09 13.39
N ALA A 53 10.47 21.78 13.30
CA ALA A 53 9.39 21.39 12.41
C ALA A 53 9.84 21.35 10.94
N MET A 54 10.67 22.31 10.52
CA MET A 54 11.22 22.35 9.15
C MET A 54 12.18 21.20 8.85
N VAL A 55 13.05 20.83 9.79
CA VAL A 55 13.92 19.66 9.63
C VAL A 55 13.08 18.39 9.49
N MET A 56 12.06 18.22 10.34
CA MET A 56 11.11 17.11 10.24
C MET A 56 10.41 17.06 8.87
N MET A 57 9.89 18.19 8.36
CA MET A 57 9.25 18.25 7.04
C MET A 57 10.22 17.90 5.91
N SER A 58 11.48 18.31 6.02
CA SER A 58 12.52 18.01 5.03
C SER A 58 12.85 16.52 5.00
N LEU A 59 12.91 15.87 6.18
CA LEU A 59 13.11 14.43 6.30
C LEU A 59 11.92 13.63 5.75
N LEU A 60 10.68 14.08 6.03
CA LEU A 60 9.48 13.47 5.48
C LEU A 60 9.46 13.54 3.95
N PHE A 61 9.75 14.72 3.39
CA PHE A 61 9.84 14.90 1.94
C PHE A 61 10.90 14.00 1.29
N LEU A 62 12.07 13.88 1.91
CA LEU A 62 13.15 13.01 1.41
C LEU A 62 12.70 11.54 1.43
N ALA A 63 12.12 11.08 2.54
CA ALA A 63 11.62 9.72 2.66
C ALA A 63 10.52 9.41 1.63
N GLU A 64 9.57 10.32 1.44
CA GLU A 64 8.52 10.19 0.41
C GLU A 64 9.10 10.10 -0.99
N THR A 65 10.10 10.93 -1.31
CA THR A 65 10.74 10.94 -2.63
C THR A 65 11.47 9.61 -2.87
N ILE A 66 12.17 9.09 -1.86
CA ILE A 66 12.83 7.77 -1.94
C ILE A 66 11.79 6.67 -2.16
N CYS A 67 10.71 6.66 -1.38
CA CYS A 67 9.62 5.70 -1.54
C CYS A 67 8.98 5.81 -2.93
N TYR A 68 8.75 7.02 -3.43
CA TYR A 68 8.18 7.25 -4.76
C TYR A 68 9.09 6.71 -5.87
N ILE A 69 10.40 6.98 -5.81
CA ILE A 69 11.37 6.44 -6.76
C ILE A 69 11.40 4.92 -6.69
N TYR A 70 11.41 4.36 -5.48
CA TYR A 70 11.37 2.91 -5.27
C TYR A 70 10.11 2.30 -5.91
N TYR A 71 8.93 2.89 -5.69
CA TYR A 71 7.70 2.47 -6.34
C TYR A 71 7.78 2.61 -7.86
N LEU A 72 8.35 3.68 -8.42
CA LEU A 72 8.47 3.80 -9.87
C LEU A 72 9.30 2.68 -10.51
N VAL A 73 10.37 2.23 -9.84
CA VAL A 73 11.29 1.22 -10.38
C VAL A 73 10.83 -0.21 -10.05
N ALA A 74 10.34 -0.45 -8.84
CA ALA A 74 10.09 -1.80 -8.34
C ALA A 74 8.61 -2.24 -8.41
N TRP A 75 7.67 -1.36 -8.73
CA TRP A 75 6.22 -1.64 -8.65
C TRP A 75 5.79 -2.86 -9.47
N GLU A 76 6.24 -2.97 -10.71
CA GLU A 76 5.80 -4.06 -11.60
C GLU A 76 6.25 -5.43 -11.08
N GLN A 77 7.41 -5.49 -10.43
CA GLN A 77 7.95 -6.74 -9.90
C GLN A 77 7.40 -7.04 -8.48
N MET A 78 7.23 -6.02 -7.64
CA MET A 78 6.76 -6.17 -6.26
C MET A 78 5.29 -6.58 -6.19
N GLU A 79 4.42 -6.00 -7.02
CA GLU A 79 3.00 -6.40 -7.06
C GLU A 79 2.85 -7.85 -7.54
N PHE A 80 3.63 -8.22 -8.56
CA PHE A 80 3.63 -9.56 -9.10
C PHE A 80 4.11 -10.58 -8.06
N ASP A 81 5.27 -10.36 -7.44
CA ASP A 81 5.85 -11.27 -6.46
C ASP A 81 4.96 -11.40 -5.21
N ALA A 82 4.45 -10.28 -4.68
CA ALA A 82 3.55 -10.30 -3.53
C ALA A 82 2.24 -11.05 -3.82
N MET A 83 1.70 -10.89 -5.03
CA MET A 83 0.51 -11.61 -5.45
C MET A 83 0.79 -13.11 -5.65
N VAL A 84 1.91 -13.46 -6.28
CA VAL A 84 2.35 -14.86 -6.46
C VAL A 84 2.54 -15.54 -5.10
N ASP A 85 3.17 -14.85 -4.15
CA ASP A 85 3.34 -15.32 -2.77
C ASP A 85 1.99 -15.51 -2.06
N THR A 86 1.05 -14.59 -2.27
CA THR A 86 -0.31 -14.71 -1.73
C THR A 86 -1.00 -15.95 -2.28
N ILE A 87 -1.01 -16.15 -3.60
CA ILE A 87 -1.59 -17.34 -4.25
C ILE A 87 -0.85 -18.61 -3.80
N SER A 88 0.46 -18.54 -3.59
CA SER A 88 1.26 -19.63 -3.05
C SER A 88 0.84 -20.01 -1.63
N GLY A 89 0.58 -19.02 -0.78
CA GLY A 89 0.00 -19.21 0.55
C GLY A 89 -1.37 -19.90 0.48
N LEU A 90 -2.26 -19.43 -0.40
CA LEU A 90 -3.58 -20.04 -0.59
C LEU A 90 -3.48 -21.50 -1.04
N ARG A 91 -2.58 -21.80 -1.98
CA ARG A 91 -2.34 -23.17 -2.45
C ARG A 91 -1.83 -24.07 -1.34
N LYS A 92 -0.90 -23.59 -0.49
CA LYS A 92 -0.37 -24.37 0.64
C LYS A 92 -1.43 -24.66 1.70
N ALA A 93 -2.37 -23.74 1.89
CA ALA A 93 -3.50 -23.88 2.82
C ALA A 93 -4.73 -24.54 2.19
N TYR A 94 -4.64 -25.03 0.95
CA TYR A 94 -5.76 -25.63 0.25
C TYR A 94 -6.12 -26.99 0.85
N LEU A 95 -7.37 -27.13 1.33
CA LEU A 95 -7.82 -28.35 2.01
C LEU A 95 -8.60 -29.30 1.09
N GLY A 96 -9.11 -28.84 -0.05
CA GLY A 96 -9.88 -29.64 -1.01
C GLY A 96 -11.27 -29.08 -1.30
N ALA A 97 -11.94 -29.63 -2.32
CA ALA A 97 -13.15 -29.04 -2.91
C ALA A 97 -14.38 -28.94 -1.97
N ILE A 98 -14.40 -29.70 -0.86
CA ILE A 98 -15.51 -29.76 0.10
C ILE A 98 -15.23 -28.86 1.33
N SER A 99 -14.03 -28.28 1.42
CA SER A 99 -13.67 -27.41 2.54
C SER A 99 -14.42 -26.09 2.48
N ASP A 100 -14.88 -25.64 3.65
CA ASP A 100 -15.50 -24.33 3.90
C ASP A 100 -14.47 -23.23 4.24
N ASN A 101 -13.19 -23.58 4.24
CA ASN A 101 -12.10 -22.67 4.52
C ASN A 101 -11.99 -21.56 3.45
N PHE A 102 -11.82 -20.32 3.91
CA PHE A 102 -11.71 -19.14 3.05
C PHE A 102 -10.60 -19.26 1.99
N GLN A 103 -9.46 -19.86 2.33
CA GLN A 103 -8.32 -20.06 1.42
C GLN A 103 -8.68 -20.99 0.26
N THR A 104 -9.43 -22.05 0.57
CA THR A 104 -9.91 -23.00 -0.44
C THR A 104 -10.94 -22.32 -1.34
N PHE A 105 -11.90 -21.60 -0.76
CA PHE A 105 -12.89 -20.84 -1.51
C PHE A 105 -12.23 -19.82 -2.45
N LEU A 106 -11.29 -19.02 -1.93
CA LEU A 106 -10.61 -17.97 -2.70
C LEU A 106 -9.76 -18.56 -3.83
N LEU A 107 -9.04 -19.67 -3.58
CA LEU A 107 -8.28 -20.33 -4.62
C LEU A 107 -9.18 -20.91 -5.71
N ASN A 108 -10.31 -21.53 -5.34
CA ASN A 108 -11.30 -22.04 -6.29
C ASN A 108 -11.87 -20.90 -7.16
N PHE A 109 -12.19 -19.77 -6.53
CA PHE A 109 -12.67 -18.56 -7.22
C PHE A 109 -11.63 -18.04 -8.21
N ILE A 110 -10.35 -17.94 -7.81
CA ILE A 110 -9.26 -17.47 -8.69
C ILE A 110 -9.13 -18.41 -9.90
N GLN A 111 -9.08 -19.72 -9.68
CA GLN A 111 -8.88 -20.69 -10.74
C GLN A 111 -10.02 -20.69 -11.76
N GLN A 112 -11.27 -20.59 -11.30
CA GLN A 112 -12.45 -20.56 -12.18
C GLN A 112 -12.61 -19.22 -12.93
N ASN A 113 -12.48 -18.08 -12.24
CA ASN A 113 -12.68 -16.78 -12.89
C ASN A 113 -11.56 -16.41 -13.85
N PHE A 114 -10.33 -16.84 -13.55
CA PHE A 114 -9.16 -16.50 -14.36
C PHE A 114 -8.69 -17.65 -15.24
N GLN A 115 -9.46 -18.75 -15.29
CA GLN A 115 -9.20 -19.91 -16.16
C GLN A 115 -7.75 -20.39 -16.06
N CYS A 116 -7.28 -20.57 -14.82
CA CYS A 116 -5.91 -20.92 -14.51
C CYS A 116 -5.87 -22.08 -13.51
N CYS A 117 -4.76 -22.82 -13.48
CA CYS A 117 -4.57 -23.92 -12.54
C CYS A 117 -3.15 -23.97 -11.99
N GLY A 118 -3.05 -24.04 -10.66
CA GLY A 118 -1.76 -23.92 -9.97
C GLY A 118 -1.22 -22.48 -10.00
N ILE A 119 -0.02 -22.29 -9.48
CA ILE A 119 0.66 -20.99 -9.52
C ILE A 119 1.29 -20.81 -10.89
N TYR A 120 2.14 -21.76 -11.29
CA TYR A 120 2.86 -21.71 -12.55
C TYR A 120 2.34 -22.76 -13.55
N SER A 121 1.82 -23.88 -13.05
CA SER A 121 1.25 -24.94 -13.88
C SER A 121 0.33 -25.85 -13.06
N PHE A 122 -0.62 -26.51 -13.74
CA PHE A 122 -1.48 -27.50 -13.12
C PHE A 122 -0.71 -28.72 -12.59
N THR A 123 0.47 -29.02 -13.15
CA THR A 123 1.29 -30.18 -12.76
C THR A 123 1.81 -30.07 -11.32
N GLU A 124 1.81 -28.88 -10.74
CA GLU A 124 2.20 -28.65 -9.35
C GLU A 124 1.35 -29.47 -8.37
N TRP A 125 0.07 -29.72 -8.70
CA TRP A 125 -0.83 -30.53 -7.88
C TRP A 125 -0.45 -32.01 -7.78
N PHE A 126 0.41 -32.49 -8.70
CA PHE A 126 0.91 -33.86 -8.72
C PHE A 126 2.00 -34.07 -7.67
N ASN A 127 2.59 -33.00 -7.13
CA ASN A 127 3.60 -33.12 -6.10
C ASN A 127 2.97 -33.71 -4.82
N PRO A 128 3.49 -34.85 -4.32
CA PRO A 128 2.95 -35.51 -3.13
C PRO A 128 3.17 -34.71 -1.84
N SER A 129 4.09 -33.74 -1.84
CA SER A 129 4.38 -32.87 -0.69
C SER A 129 3.20 -31.97 -0.32
N TYR A 130 2.30 -31.69 -1.27
CA TYR A 130 1.09 -30.91 -1.00
C TYR A 130 0.00 -31.80 -0.42
N LYS A 131 -0.38 -31.51 0.83
CA LYS A 131 -1.42 -32.21 1.58
C LYS A 131 -2.76 -31.51 1.36
N TRP A 132 -3.61 -32.09 0.52
CA TRP A 132 -5.00 -31.67 0.31
C TRP A 132 -5.90 -32.89 0.09
N THR A 133 -7.20 -32.72 0.28
CA THR A 133 -8.17 -33.82 0.18
C THR A 133 -8.41 -34.19 -1.28
N ARG A 134 -7.71 -35.24 -1.74
CA ARG A 134 -7.83 -35.79 -3.09
C ARG A 134 -9.01 -36.73 -3.26
N LYS A 135 -9.58 -37.28 -2.19
CA LYS A 135 -10.71 -38.21 -2.26
C LYS A 135 -12.01 -37.50 -1.90
N ILE A 136 -13.01 -37.59 -2.75
CA ILE A 136 -14.33 -36.99 -2.52
C ILE A 136 -15.43 -38.02 -2.71
N VAL A 137 -16.52 -37.88 -1.96
CA VAL A 137 -17.74 -38.66 -2.15
C VAL A 137 -18.74 -37.78 -2.88
N TYR A 138 -19.23 -38.23 -4.03
CA TYR A 138 -20.19 -37.49 -4.84
C TYR A 138 -21.27 -38.44 -5.35
N GLY A 139 -22.54 -38.14 -5.06
CA GLY A 139 -23.65 -39.04 -5.42
C GLY A 139 -23.49 -40.47 -4.88
N GLY A 140 -22.88 -40.63 -3.70
CA GLY A 140 -22.62 -41.94 -3.07
C GLY A 140 -21.44 -42.74 -3.64
N LYS A 141 -20.69 -42.19 -4.61
CA LYS A 141 -19.48 -42.81 -5.17
C LYS A 141 -18.23 -42.06 -4.74
N GLU A 142 -17.17 -42.81 -4.44
CA GLU A 142 -15.85 -42.24 -4.16
C GLU A 142 -15.07 -41.97 -5.46
N TYR A 143 -14.49 -40.78 -5.54
CA TYR A 143 -13.64 -40.35 -6.65
C TYR A 143 -12.27 -39.91 -6.13
N GLU A 144 -11.21 -40.31 -6.84
CA GLU A 144 -9.85 -39.84 -6.58
C GLU A 144 -9.47 -38.74 -7.60
N LEU A 145 -9.23 -37.55 -7.07
CA LEU A 145 -8.88 -36.35 -7.81
C LEU A 145 -7.36 -36.25 -8.01
N ARG A 146 -6.96 -35.90 -9.24
CA ARG A 146 -5.59 -35.57 -9.61
C ARG A 146 -5.25 -34.11 -9.36
N ILE A 147 -6.24 -33.25 -9.54
CA ILE A 147 -6.17 -31.78 -9.45
C ILE A 147 -7.46 -31.25 -8.81
N PRO A 148 -7.49 -29.99 -8.33
CA PRO A 148 -8.72 -29.35 -7.89
C PRO A 148 -9.79 -29.31 -8.97
N ILE A 149 -11.06 -29.47 -8.57
CA ILE A 149 -12.23 -29.38 -9.46
C ILE A 149 -12.29 -28.01 -10.14
N SER A 150 -11.90 -26.96 -9.44
CA SER A 150 -11.80 -25.58 -9.93
C SER A 150 -10.74 -25.35 -11.02
N CYS A 151 -9.90 -26.33 -11.33
CA CYS A 151 -8.99 -26.26 -12.48
C CYS A 151 -9.65 -26.67 -13.82
N CYS A 152 -10.91 -27.09 -13.78
CA CYS A 152 -11.63 -27.60 -14.93
C CYS A 152 -12.55 -26.55 -15.56
N PRO A 153 -12.68 -26.49 -16.90
CA PRO A 153 -13.57 -25.53 -17.57
C PRO A 153 -15.08 -25.69 -17.26
N ASN A 154 -15.54 -26.94 -17.11
CA ASN A 154 -16.96 -27.26 -17.02
C ASN A 154 -17.30 -27.83 -15.64
N VAL A 155 -17.32 -26.98 -14.62
CA VAL A 155 -17.72 -27.37 -13.26
C VAL A 155 -19.24 -27.30 -13.13
N SER A 156 -19.85 -28.36 -12.61
CA SER A 156 -21.30 -28.44 -12.37
C SER A 156 -21.59 -29.01 -10.98
N ALA A 157 -22.72 -28.62 -10.40
CA ALA A 157 -23.18 -29.10 -9.09
C ALA A 157 -23.76 -30.53 -9.12
N ASP A 158 -23.82 -31.18 -10.29
CA ASP A 158 -24.41 -32.51 -10.46
C ASP A 158 -23.41 -33.61 -10.82
N ARG A 159 -22.15 -33.27 -11.15
CA ARG A 159 -21.11 -34.24 -11.50
C ARG A 159 -19.71 -33.71 -11.23
N VAL A 160 -18.81 -34.64 -10.89
CA VAL A 160 -17.36 -34.37 -10.86
C VAL A 160 -16.85 -34.28 -12.30
N PRO A 161 -16.16 -33.20 -12.69
CA PRO A 161 -15.65 -33.05 -14.04
C PRO A 161 -14.53 -34.07 -14.32
N ASN A 162 -14.55 -34.64 -15.53
CA ASN A 162 -13.62 -35.70 -15.91
C ASN A 162 -12.16 -35.26 -15.82
N CYS A 163 -11.82 -34.04 -16.26
CA CYS A 163 -10.46 -33.47 -16.17
C CYS A 163 -9.83 -33.47 -14.76
N ALA A 164 -10.66 -33.49 -13.70
CA ALA A 164 -10.16 -33.51 -12.33
C ALA A 164 -9.77 -34.91 -11.84
N LEU A 165 -10.26 -35.96 -12.51
CA LEU A 165 -10.06 -37.35 -12.11
C LEU A 165 -8.64 -37.85 -12.42
N LYS A 166 -8.18 -38.85 -11.67
CA LYS A 166 -6.87 -39.48 -11.88
C LYS A 166 -6.67 -40.09 -13.27
N CYS A 167 -7.72 -40.69 -13.82
CA CYS A 167 -7.73 -41.34 -15.14
C CYS A 167 -8.19 -40.42 -16.28
N ALA A 168 -8.22 -39.10 -16.05
CA ALA A 168 -8.73 -38.14 -17.01
C ALA A 168 -7.86 -38.03 -18.27
N THR A 169 -8.52 -37.97 -19.44
CA THR A 169 -7.92 -37.57 -20.72
C THR A 169 -8.18 -36.11 -21.06
N GLU A 170 -9.19 -35.49 -20.45
CA GLU A 170 -9.52 -34.07 -20.63
C GLU A 170 -8.48 -33.16 -19.96
N MET A 171 -8.09 -32.10 -20.68
CA MET A 171 -7.11 -31.13 -20.20
C MET A 171 -7.74 -30.11 -19.23
N PRO A 172 -7.10 -29.81 -18.10
CA PRO A 172 -7.49 -28.67 -17.27
C PRO A 172 -7.03 -27.36 -17.90
N TYR A 173 -7.25 -26.25 -17.20
CA TYR A 173 -6.59 -25.00 -17.55
C TYR A 173 -5.06 -25.17 -17.59
N GLU A 174 -4.47 -24.95 -18.77
CA GLU A 174 -3.05 -25.20 -19.02
C GLU A 174 -2.14 -24.16 -18.38
N HIS A 175 -2.64 -22.93 -18.24
CA HIS A 175 -1.87 -21.82 -17.72
C HIS A 175 -1.93 -21.75 -16.20
N GLY A 176 -0.77 -21.54 -15.57
CA GLY A 176 -0.70 -21.15 -14.16
C GLY A 176 -1.26 -19.76 -13.91
N CYS A 177 -1.80 -19.53 -12.72
CA CYS A 177 -2.41 -18.25 -12.37
C CYS A 177 -1.40 -17.10 -12.43
N ALA A 178 -0.12 -17.32 -12.12
CA ALA A 178 0.93 -16.30 -12.24
C ALA A 178 1.05 -15.75 -13.68
N ASN A 179 0.94 -16.61 -14.71
CA ASN A 179 1.01 -16.17 -16.11
C ASN A 179 -0.18 -15.28 -16.52
N TYR A 180 -1.34 -15.52 -15.91
CA TYR A 180 -2.51 -14.68 -16.14
C TYR A 180 -2.32 -13.30 -15.52
N PHE A 181 -1.87 -13.27 -14.27
CA PHE A 181 -1.70 -12.03 -13.52
C PHE A 181 -0.51 -11.18 -13.99
N SER A 182 0.57 -11.79 -14.51
CA SER A 182 1.67 -11.04 -15.14
C SER A 182 1.22 -10.26 -16.38
N LYS A 183 0.15 -10.72 -17.06
CA LYS A 183 -0.40 -10.09 -18.26
C LYS A 183 -1.56 -9.13 -17.95
N MET A 184 -2.16 -9.26 -16.78
CA MET A 184 -3.37 -8.51 -16.44
C MET A 184 -3.03 -7.08 -16.03
N LYS A 185 -3.32 -6.13 -16.93
CA LYS A 185 -3.34 -4.70 -16.60
C LYS A 185 -4.51 -4.32 -15.68
N MET A 186 -5.35 -5.26 -15.21
CA MET A 186 -6.64 -4.96 -14.57
C MET A 186 -6.51 -4.45 -13.12
N PHE A 187 -5.40 -4.71 -12.42
CA PHE A 187 -5.09 -4.00 -11.16
C PHE A 187 -4.75 -2.51 -11.37
N ARG A 188 -4.72 -2.02 -12.61
CA ARG A 188 -4.36 -0.65 -12.98
C ARG A 188 -5.53 0.34 -13.03
N ILE A 189 -6.80 -0.12 -12.95
CA ILE A 189 -7.96 0.72 -13.37
C ILE A 189 -8.95 1.03 -12.22
N THR A 190 -9.08 0.18 -11.18
CA THR A 190 -10.04 0.43 -10.08
C THR A 190 -9.39 0.88 -8.76
N ARG A 191 -8.07 0.72 -8.60
CA ARG A 191 -7.27 1.46 -7.62
C ARG A 191 -6.47 2.49 -8.39
N LEU A 192 -6.59 3.78 -8.06
CA LEU A 192 -5.53 4.75 -8.36
C LEU A 192 -4.20 4.10 -7.93
N PRO A 193 -3.26 3.82 -8.85
CA PRO A 193 -2.00 3.18 -8.49
C PRO A 193 -1.38 3.95 -7.33
N GLU A 194 -0.90 3.25 -6.30
CA GLU A 194 -0.53 3.87 -5.01
C GLU A 194 0.49 5.00 -5.17
N LYS A 195 1.32 4.92 -6.22
CA LYS A 195 2.23 6.00 -6.65
C LYS A 195 1.55 7.37 -6.84
N TYR A 196 0.28 7.42 -7.24
CA TYR A 196 -0.45 8.68 -7.44
C TYR A 196 -0.90 9.33 -6.13
N TYR A 197 -1.04 8.57 -5.04
CA TYR A 197 -1.32 9.15 -3.72
C TYR A 197 -0.12 9.90 -3.16
N VAL A 198 1.10 9.48 -3.50
CA VAL A 198 2.33 10.12 -3.01
C VAL A 198 2.53 11.51 -3.65
N ILE A 199 2.04 11.71 -4.87
CA ILE A 199 2.19 12.98 -5.63
C ILE A 199 1.63 14.20 -4.88
N PRO A 200 0.36 14.23 -4.41
CA PRO A 200 -0.16 15.39 -3.68
C PRO A 200 0.61 15.67 -2.39
N PHE A 201 1.11 14.64 -1.70
CA PHE A 201 1.95 14.84 -0.51
C PHE A 201 3.31 15.46 -0.85
N ILE A 202 3.99 14.96 -1.88
CA ILE A 202 5.23 15.56 -2.39
C ILE A 202 5.00 17.03 -2.76
N CYS A 203 3.91 17.35 -3.47
CA CYS A 203 3.56 18.72 -3.83
C CYS A 203 3.30 19.60 -2.59
N LEU A 204 2.61 19.06 -1.59
CA LEU A 204 2.31 19.76 -0.33
C LEU A 204 3.60 20.05 0.45
N HIS A 205 4.46 19.05 0.63
CA HIS A 205 5.76 19.21 1.30
C HIS A 205 6.65 20.22 0.56
N LEU A 206 6.75 20.10 -0.77
CA LEU A 206 7.52 21.03 -1.59
C LEU A 206 6.99 22.47 -1.46
N GLY A 207 5.67 22.65 -1.51
CA GLY A 207 5.03 23.96 -1.33
C GLY A 207 5.31 24.57 0.04
N ALA A 208 5.27 23.76 1.10
CA ALA A 208 5.59 24.19 2.47
C ALA A 208 7.07 24.60 2.61
N LEU A 209 7.99 23.80 2.07
CA LEU A 209 9.42 24.09 2.07
C LEU A 209 9.73 25.37 1.28
N LEU A 210 9.16 25.52 0.08
CA LEU A 210 9.35 26.73 -0.74
C LEU A 210 8.82 27.99 -0.03
N SER A 211 7.64 27.91 0.58
CA SER A 211 7.07 29.04 1.34
C SER A 211 7.97 29.47 2.49
N PHE A 212 8.59 28.53 3.19
CA PHE A 212 9.52 28.83 4.28
C PHE A 212 10.83 29.43 3.78
N VAL A 213 11.39 28.90 2.67
CA VAL A 213 12.60 29.45 2.05
C VAL A 213 12.35 30.89 1.61
N LEU A 214 11.22 31.16 0.95
CA LEU A 214 10.83 32.51 0.53
C LEU A 214 10.71 33.47 1.72
N LYS A 215 10.07 33.03 2.81
CA LYS A 215 9.99 33.83 4.04
C LYS A 215 11.39 34.15 4.59
N THR A 216 12.26 33.14 4.70
CA THR A 216 13.61 33.31 5.24
C THR A 216 14.44 34.27 4.39
N VAL A 217 14.37 34.13 3.06
CA VAL A 217 15.05 35.02 2.12
C VAL A 217 14.53 36.45 2.23
N TYR A 218 13.21 36.63 2.41
CA TYR A 218 12.61 37.95 2.59
C TYR A 218 13.07 38.62 3.89
N GLU A 219 13.07 37.89 5.01
CA GLU A 219 13.56 38.41 6.30
C GLU A 219 15.05 38.79 6.25
N ILE A 220 15.89 37.98 5.60
CA ILE A 220 17.32 38.29 5.40
C ILE A 220 17.49 39.55 4.55
N ARG A 221 16.69 39.69 3.48
CA ARG A 221 16.74 40.86 2.61
C ARG A 221 16.34 42.14 3.34
N GLU A 222 15.27 42.08 4.14
CA GLU A 222 14.81 43.24 4.94
C GLU A 222 15.88 43.68 5.95
N GLN A 223 16.57 42.72 6.60
CA GLN A 223 17.70 43.04 7.48
C GLN A 223 18.85 43.71 6.73
N PHE A 224 19.20 43.22 5.54
CA PHE A 224 20.26 43.80 4.72
C PHE A 224 19.92 45.22 4.23
N ASP A 225 18.67 45.46 3.81
CA ASP A 225 18.20 46.78 3.37
C ASP A 225 18.16 47.79 4.55
N TYR A 226 17.92 47.33 5.79
CA TYR A 226 18.03 48.16 6.98
C TYR A 226 19.47 48.56 7.28
N GLU A 227 20.42 47.62 7.19
CA GLU A 227 21.82 47.84 7.53
C GLU A 227 22.59 48.63 6.46
N THR A 228 22.15 48.59 5.20
CA THR A 228 22.75 49.34 4.08
C THR A 228 22.15 50.73 3.84
N ARG A 229 21.11 51.12 4.59
CA ARG A 229 20.53 52.47 4.50
C ARG A 229 21.56 53.50 5.00
N PRO A 230 22.05 54.43 4.17
CA PRO A 230 23.01 55.43 4.61
C PRO A 230 22.38 56.30 5.72
N GLU A 231 23.13 56.54 6.80
CA GLU A 231 22.82 57.56 7.81
C GLU A 231 22.76 58.93 7.14
N VAL A 232 21.60 59.30 6.62
CA VAL A 232 21.30 60.67 6.20
C VAL A 232 20.22 61.20 7.13
N ASP A 233 20.67 62.09 8.01
CA ASP A 233 19.96 63.15 8.74
C ASP A 233 19.01 62.77 9.89
N ILE A 234 19.53 62.83 11.12
CA ILE A 234 18.86 63.54 12.23
C ILE A 234 19.89 64.38 13.01
N ALA A 235 20.32 65.49 12.39
CA ALA A 235 20.65 66.69 13.14
C ALA A 235 19.41 67.60 13.13
N GLY A 236 18.48 67.38 14.07
CA GLY A 236 17.32 68.27 14.26
C GLY A 236 15.99 67.55 14.45
N ALA A 237 15.79 66.93 15.62
CA ALA A 237 14.46 66.73 16.16
C ALA A 237 14.55 66.70 17.70
N GLU A 238 14.10 67.78 18.30
CA GLU A 238 13.89 67.97 19.73
C GLU A 238 13.09 66.83 20.39
N ASN A 239 13.56 66.46 21.59
CA ASN A 239 12.80 66.10 22.78
C ASN A 239 11.35 65.61 22.60
N ILE A 240 11.16 64.28 22.63
CA ILE A 240 9.89 63.66 23.09
C ILE A 240 10.23 62.50 24.05
N PRO A 241 9.63 62.46 25.27
CA PRO A 241 10.07 61.57 26.34
C PRO A 241 9.66 60.11 26.11
N ARG A 242 10.60 59.20 26.41
CA ARG A 242 10.36 57.75 26.56
C ARG A 242 9.30 57.51 27.64
N THR A 243 8.10 57.11 27.22
CA THR A 243 7.17 56.38 28.08
C THR A 243 7.40 54.88 27.89
N THR A 244 7.99 54.28 28.92
CA THR A 244 8.06 52.84 29.15
C THR A 244 6.67 52.25 29.31
N MET A 245 6.29 51.30 28.45
CA MET A 245 5.17 50.36 28.62
C MET A 245 5.52 49.16 27.75
N GLY A 246 5.58 47.91 28.20
CA GLY A 246 5.26 47.28 29.45
C GLY A 246 5.21 45.79 29.09
N CYS A 247 6.08 44.97 29.70
CA CYS A 247 5.96 43.53 29.60
C CYS A 247 4.59 43.10 30.13
N LEU A 248 3.83 42.34 29.36
CA LEU A 248 2.65 41.63 29.83
C LEU A 248 2.90 40.12 29.68
N LYS A 249 2.67 39.47 30.81
CA LYS A 249 2.86 38.06 31.16
C LYS A 249 2.13 37.10 30.23
#